data_AF-A0A5M6AIQ1-F1
#
_entry.id   AF-A0A5M6AIQ1-F1
#
_cell.length_a   1.000
_cell.length_b   1.000
_cell.length_c   1.000
_cell.angle_alpha   90.00
_cell.angle_beta   90.00
_cell.angle_gamma   90.00
#
_symmetry.space_group_name_H-M   'P 1'
#
loop_
_entity.id
_entity.type
_entity.pdbx_description
1 polymer ?
#
loop_
_entity_poly.entity_id
_entity_poly.type
_entity_poly.pdbx_seq_one_letter_code
_entity_poly.pdbx_strand_id
1 'polypeptide(L)'
;MNNYNNMGGILSADILFKNEIALFAVHQNTACIKITEGHAWHPLHTLGVIEAPTVTPNETSGGTIYKYSTNIRLLKAAISLKEADNLRYKIVEGCILRCKDTNGYEYIYGTAQYPLLGSLNKIIGKKVTDYSGYELQLSGTSIYPILQYYNL
;
A
#
# COMPACT_ATOMS: atom_id res chain seq x y z
N MET A 1 -28.30 5.65 17.23
CA MET A 1 -27.00 5.11 16.77
C MET A 1 -26.22 6.26 16.19
N ASN A 2 -25.14 6.66 16.86
CA ASN A 2 -24.26 7.71 16.35
C ASN A 2 -23.51 7.15 15.15
N ASN A 3 -23.86 7.62 13.95
CA ASN A 3 -23.03 7.45 12.77
C ASN A 3 -21.76 8.26 12.98
N TYR A 4 -20.74 7.63 13.55
CA TYR A 4 -19.38 8.13 13.44
C TYR A 4 -19.01 8.05 11.96
N ASN A 5 -19.18 9.16 11.24
CA ASN A 5 -18.46 9.40 10.00
C ASN A 5 -16.97 9.51 10.35
N ASN A 6 -16.32 8.35 10.48
CA ASN A 6 -14.87 8.25 10.53
C ASN A 6 -14.34 8.68 9.15
N MET A 7 -14.10 9.97 8.96
CA MET A 7 -13.23 10.46 7.88
C MET A 7 -11.78 9.99 8.13
N GLY A 8 -11.57 8.67 8.08
CA GLY A 8 -10.28 8.00 8.19
C GLY A 8 -9.63 7.94 6.82
N GLY A 9 -9.00 9.04 6.42
CA GLY A 9 -8.14 9.07 5.24
C GLY A 9 -6.72 8.62 5.57
N ILE A 10 -5.95 8.31 4.53
CA ILE A 10 -4.52 8.01 4.63
C ILE A 10 -3.73 9.28 4.30
N LEU A 11 -2.91 9.74 5.25
CA LEU A 11 -2.04 10.91 5.10
C LEU A 11 -0.85 10.62 4.18
N SER A 12 -0.27 9.44 4.32
CA SER A 12 0.89 9.01 3.54
C SER A 12 0.88 7.51 3.33
N ALA A 13 1.48 7.09 2.22
CA ALA A 13 1.65 5.70 1.89
C ALA A 13 3.09 5.46 1.43
N ASP A 14 3.64 4.31 1.81
CA ASP A 14 4.96 3.87 1.39
C ASP A 14 4.89 2.40 0.99
N ILE A 15 5.79 1.95 0.13
CA ILE A 15 5.93 0.53 -0.20
C ILE A 15 7.30 0.03 0.16
N LEU A 16 7.37 -1.27 0.45
CA LEU A 16 8.62 -2.00 0.51
C LEU A 16 8.52 -3.18 -0.45
N PHE A 17 9.45 -3.29 -1.40
CA PHE A 17 9.40 -4.38 -2.37
C PHE A 17 9.71 -5.71 -1.67
N LYS A 18 9.12 -6.80 -2.17
CA LYS A 18 9.24 -8.13 -1.55
C LYS A 18 10.70 -8.55 -1.34
N ASN A 19 11.57 -8.27 -2.30
CA ASN A 19 13.00 -8.59 -2.25
C ASN A 19 13.81 -7.71 -1.30
N GLU A 20 13.22 -6.65 -0.74
CA GLU A 20 13.85 -5.73 0.21
C GLU A 20 13.44 -6.02 1.67
N ILE A 21 12.62 -7.06 1.87
CA ILE A 21 12.20 -7.54 3.19
C ILE A 21 13.16 -8.63 3.66
N ALA A 22 13.98 -8.33 4.67
CA ALA A 22 14.88 -9.30 5.28
C ALA A 22 14.14 -10.25 6.24
N LEU A 23 13.15 -9.72 6.98
CA LEU A 23 12.30 -10.50 7.87
C LEU A 23 10.91 -9.89 7.96
N PHE A 24 9.89 -10.74 7.97
CA PHE A 24 8.52 -10.37 8.24
C PHE A 24 7.93 -11.37 9.23
N ALA A 25 7.47 -10.88 10.37
CA ALA A 25 6.75 -11.67 11.35
C ALA A 25 5.44 -10.98 11.73
N VAL A 26 4.44 -11.78 12.07
CA VAL A 26 3.19 -11.28 12.64
C VAL A 26 3.11 -11.77 14.08
N HIS A 27 2.98 -10.84 15.01
CA HIS A 27 2.71 -11.15 16.41
C HIS A 27 1.35 -10.55 16.77
N GLN A 28 0.37 -11.43 17.03
CA GLN A 28 -1.04 -11.05 17.17
C GLN A 28 -1.53 -10.32 15.91
N ASN A 29 -1.73 -8.99 15.99
CA ASN A 29 -2.15 -8.15 14.87
C ASN A 29 -1.09 -7.11 14.47
N THR A 30 0.15 -7.28 14.92
CA THR A 30 1.26 -6.36 14.63
C THR A 30 2.25 -7.00 13.66
N ALA A 31 2.62 -6.26 12.62
CA ALA A 31 3.70 -6.61 11.71
C ALA A 31 5.05 -6.15 12.27
N CYS A 32 5.99 -7.08 12.39
CA CYS A 32 7.39 -6.82 12.70
C CYS A 32 8.21 -7.00 11.42
N ILE A 33 8.82 -5.91 10.92
CA ILE A 33 9.49 -5.89 9.62
C ILE A 33 10.95 -5.49 9.82
N LYS A 34 11.86 -6.29 9.29
CA LYS A 34 13.27 -5.93 9.10
C LYS A 34 13.53 -5.71 7.61
N ILE A 35 14.06 -4.53 7.29
CA ILE A 35 14.45 -4.17 5.92
C ILE A 35 15.86 -4.71 5.64
N THR A 36 16.09 -5.20 4.43
CA THR A 36 17.42 -5.59 3.96
C THR A 36 18.36 -4.38 4.02
N GLU A 37 19.60 -4.59 4.48
CA GLU A 37 20.59 -3.51 4.61
C GLU A 37 20.78 -2.78 3.27
N GLY A 38 20.83 -1.45 3.32
CA GLY A 38 20.93 -0.58 2.13
C GLY A 38 19.59 -0.25 1.46
N HIS A 39 18.47 -0.82 1.92
CA HIS A 39 17.13 -0.50 1.46
C HIS A 39 16.33 0.30 2.50
N ALA A 40 15.26 0.95 2.05
CA ALA A 40 14.35 1.72 2.88
C ALA A 40 12.93 1.66 2.30
N TRP A 41 11.95 2.13 3.06
CA TRP A 41 10.61 2.39 2.55
C TRP A 41 10.65 3.37 1.38
N HIS A 42 9.92 3.06 0.31
CA HIS A 42 9.78 3.92 -0.86
C HIS A 42 8.51 4.74 -0.73
N PRO A 43 8.60 6.07 -0.54
CA PRO A 43 7.42 6.89 -0.38
C PRO A 43 6.60 6.96 -1.68
N LEU A 44 5.29 6.75 -1.54
CA LEU A 44 4.34 7.04 -2.60
C LEU A 44 3.92 8.52 -2.45
N HIS A 45 4.41 9.38 -3.33
CA HIS A 45 4.05 10.81 -3.31
C HIS A 45 2.57 11.01 -3.73
N THR A 46 1.65 10.83 -2.79
CA THR A 46 0.20 10.86 -3.03
C THR A 46 -0.32 12.26 -3.37
N LEU A 47 -1.43 12.34 -4.10
CA LEU A 47 -2.17 13.57 -4.30
C LEU A 47 -3.02 13.88 -3.05
N GLY A 48 -2.37 14.34 -1.98
CA GLY A 48 -3.02 14.66 -0.70
C GLY A 48 -3.49 13.43 0.08
N VAL A 49 -4.52 13.62 0.91
CA VAL A 49 -5.15 12.54 1.68
C VAL A 49 -5.90 11.61 0.72
N ILE A 50 -5.63 10.31 0.81
CA ILE A 50 -6.26 9.30 -0.05
C ILE A 50 -7.22 8.42 0.75
N GLU A 51 -8.08 7.70 0.03
CA GLU A 51 -8.93 6.66 0.63
C GLU A 51 -8.09 5.51 1.18
N ALA A 52 -8.54 4.92 2.28
CA ALA A 52 -7.90 3.73 2.83
C ALA A 52 -8.04 2.54 1.87
N PRO A 53 -7.01 1.68 1.76
CA PRO A 53 -7.14 0.42 1.03
C PRO A 53 -8.32 -0.43 1.53
N THR A 54 -9.05 -1.02 0.58
CA THR A 54 -10.16 -1.92 0.88
C THR A 54 -9.62 -3.28 1.31
N VAL A 55 -10.14 -3.80 2.42
CA VAL A 55 -9.87 -5.15 2.92
C VAL A 55 -11.21 -5.86 3.13
N THR A 56 -11.47 -6.90 2.36
CA THR A 56 -12.74 -7.65 2.44
C THR A 56 -12.47 -9.07 2.91
N PRO A 57 -13.07 -9.53 4.02
CA PRO A 57 -12.97 -10.92 4.45
C PRO A 57 -13.80 -11.82 3.53
N ASN A 58 -13.28 -13.00 3.24
CA ASN A 58 -13.97 -14.08 2.55
C ASN A 58 -13.80 -15.36 3.38
N GLU A 59 -14.89 -15.84 3.96
CA GLU A 59 -14.90 -17.02 4.82
C GLU A 59 -14.94 -18.30 3.98
N THR A 60 -14.03 -19.22 4.27
CA THR A 60 -13.97 -20.54 3.64
C THR A 60 -13.92 -21.62 4.70
N SER A 61 -14.12 -22.89 4.31
CA SER A 61 -13.96 -24.02 5.22
C SER A 61 -12.55 -24.16 5.81
N GLY A 62 -11.53 -23.57 5.17
CA GLY A 62 -10.14 -23.55 5.63
C GLY A 62 -9.77 -22.32 6.48
N GLY A 63 -10.74 -21.46 6.82
CA GLY A 63 -10.53 -20.19 7.50
C GLY A 63 -10.84 -18.97 6.63
N THR A 64 -10.53 -17.78 7.14
CA THR A 64 -10.81 -16.50 6.48
C THR A 64 -9.64 -16.07 5.59
N ILE A 65 -9.93 -15.72 4.34
CA ILE A 65 -9.00 -15.09 3.41
C ILE A 65 -9.43 -13.63 3.23
N TYR A 66 -8.49 -12.70 3.39
CA TYR A 66 -8.72 -11.28 3.20
C TYR A 66 -8.26 -10.85 1.82
N LYS A 67 -9.13 -10.19 1.07
CA LYS A 67 -8.82 -9.59 -0.23
C LYS A 67 -8.48 -8.11 -0.05
N TYR A 68 -7.31 -7.73 -0.56
CA TYR A 68 -6.77 -6.37 -0.54
C TYR A 68 -6.95 -5.72 -1.90
N SER A 69 -7.32 -4.44 -1.93
CA SER A 69 -7.38 -3.64 -3.15
C SER A 69 -7.20 -2.15 -2.85
N THR A 70 -6.38 -1.46 -3.62
CA THR A 70 -6.28 0.01 -3.56
C THR A 70 -5.84 0.61 -4.89
N ASN A 71 -6.27 1.84 -5.13
CA ASN A 71 -5.85 2.67 -6.26
C ASN A 71 -5.30 3.99 -5.71
N ILE A 72 -4.02 4.24 -5.93
CA ILE A 72 -3.29 5.39 -5.38
C ILE A 72 -2.86 6.31 -6.52
N ARG A 73 -3.33 7.55 -6.50
CA ARG A 73 -2.90 8.59 -7.45
C ARG A 73 -1.62 9.27 -6.96
N LEU A 74 -0.59 9.26 -7.80
CA LEU A 74 0.73 9.78 -7.49
C LEU A 74 1.00 11.11 -8.23
N LEU A 75 1.53 12.09 -7.49
CA LEU A 75 1.92 13.39 -8.02
C LEU A 75 2.94 13.25 -9.14
N LYS A 76 2.55 13.60 -10.36
CA LYS A 76 3.43 13.58 -11.55
C LYS A 76 4.72 14.37 -11.33
N ALA A 77 4.64 15.52 -10.67
CA ALA A 77 5.78 16.39 -10.41
C ALA A 77 6.78 15.80 -9.40
N ALA A 78 6.35 14.82 -8.60
CA ALA A 78 7.15 14.20 -7.55
C ALA A 78 7.73 12.84 -7.97
N ILE A 79 7.47 12.37 -9.20
CA ILE A 79 7.99 11.10 -9.72
C ILE A 79 8.69 11.34 -11.05
N SER A 80 10.00 11.09 -11.08
CA SER A 80 10.77 11.06 -12.31
C SER A 80 10.38 9.86 -13.19
N LEU A 81 10.68 9.95 -14.49
CA LEU A 81 10.45 8.83 -15.42
C LEU A 81 11.18 7.56 -14.97
N LYS A 82 12.42 7.70 -14.49
CA LYS A 82 13.24 6.60 -13.99
C LYS A 82 12.60 5.91 -12.77
N GLU A 83 12.07 6.69 -11.82
CA GLU A 83 11.37 6.14 -10.65
C GLU A 83 10.08 5.44 -11.06
N ALA A 84 9.31 6.02 -11.97
CA ALA A 84 8.09 5.39 -12.49
C ALA A 84 8.38 4.05 -13.18
N ASP A 85 9.44 3.97 -13.99
CA ASP A 85 9.83 2.75 -14.70
C ASP A 85 10.35 1.69 -13.74
N ASN A 86 11.17 2.08 -12.75
CA ASN A 86 11.62 1.17 -11.70
C ASN A 86 10.45 0.64 -10.86
N LEU A 87 9.51 1.50 -10.47
CA LEU A 87 8.30 1.11 -9.76
C LEU A 87 7.48 0.12 -10.60
N ARG A 88 7.27 0.40 -11.88
CA ARG A 88 6.53 -0.48 -12.79
C ARG A 88 7.18 -1.85 -12.92
N TYR A 89 8.51 -1.90 -12.99
CA TYR A 89 9.25 -3.15 -13.09
C TYR A 89 9.19 -3.97 -11.79
N LYS A 90 9.41 -3.35 -10.64
CA LYS A 90 9.49 -4.06 -9.36
C LYS A 90 8.14 -4.47 -8.78
N ILE A 91 7.08 -3.69 -9.03
CA ILE A 91 5.77 -3.94 -8.39
C ILE A 91 5.10 -5.25 -8.84
N VAL A 92 5.51 -5.80 -9.98
CA VAL A 92 5.03 -7.10 -10.48
C VAL A 92 5.59 -8.28 -9.68
N GLU A 93 6.73 -8.10 -9.00
CA GLU A 93 7.31 -9.11 -8.09
C GLU A 93 6.68 -9.06 -6.69
N GLY A 94 5.96 -7.97 -6.41
CA GLY A 94 5.16 -7.75 -5.22
C GLY A 94 5.80 -6.83 -4.20
N CYS A 95 4.95 -6.24 -3.36
CA CYS A 95 5.34 -5.37 -2.27
C CYS A 95 4.44 -5.56 -1.04
N ILE A 96 4.83 -4.95 0.08
CA ILE A 96 3.89 -4.60 1.15
C ILE A 96 3.65 -3.08 1.12
N LEU A 97 2.45 -2.67 1.51
CA LEU A 97 2.05 -1.27 1.57
C LEU A 97 1.92 -0.86 3.04
N ARG A 98 2.64 0.20 3.42
CA ARG A 98 2.47 0.89 4.69
C ARG A 98 1.61 2.13 4.46
N CYS A 99 0.56 2.31 5.26
CA CYS A 99 -0.24 3.54 5.25
C CYS A 99 -0.26 4.15 6.64
N LYS A 100 -0.18 5.48 6.70
CA LYS A 100 -0.37 6.25 7.93
C LYS A 100 -1.70 6.97 7.88
N ASP A 101 -2.56 6.75 8.86
CA ASP A 101 -3.85 7.44 8.95
C ASP A 101 -3.71 8.88 9.47
N THR A 102 -4.81 9.61 9.47
CA THR A 102 -4.90 10.99 9.98
C THR A 102 -4.63 11.14 11.48
N ASN A 103 -4.72 10.06 12.25
CA ASN A 103 -4.39 10.03 13.67
C ASN A 103 -2.92 9.66 13.92
N GLY A 104 -2.17 9.35 12.86
CA GLY A 104 -0.76 9.01 12.91
C GLY A 104 -0.46 7.53 13.14
N TYR A 105 -1.48 6.66 13.17
CA TYR A 105 -1.28 5.21 13.28
C TYR A 105 -0.84 4.65 11.93
N GLU A 106 0.08 3.69 11.97
CA GLU A 106 0.61 3.04 10.77
C GLU A 106 0.07 1.60 10.66
N TYR A 107 -0.27 1.23 9.43
CA TYR A 107 -0.83 -0.09 9.12
C TYR A 107 -0.12 -0.70 7.92
N ILE A 108 0.01 -2.02 7.93
CA ILE A 108 0.56 -2.82 6.84
C ILE A 108 -0.55 -3.58 6.12
N TYR A 109 -0.52 -3.51 4.80
CA TYR A 109 -1.32 -4.29 3.88
C TYR A 109 -0.42 -5.22 3.07
N GLY A 110 -0.81 -6.50 3.01
CA GLY A 110 0.02 -7.57 2.47
C GLY A 110 1.08 -8.04 3.47
N THR A 111 1.77 -9.13 3.12
CA THR A 111 2.87 -9.71 3.91
C THR A 111 3.98 -10.20 2.97
N ALA A 112 5.14 -10.59 3.49
CA ALA A 112 6.20 -11.15 2.65
C ALA A 112 5.78 -12.44 1.90
N GLN A 113 4.98 -13.29 2.55
CA GLN A 113 4.46 -14.53 1.95
C GLN A 113 3.30 -14.25 0.99
N TYR A 114 2.49 -13.23 1.30
CA TYR A 114 1.32 -12.82 0.55
C TYR A 114 1.43 -11.34 0.13
N PRO A 115 2.36 -11.01 -0.80
CA PRO A 115 2.59 -9.64 -1.20
C PRO A 115 1.43 -9.10 -2.04
N LEU A 116 1.28 -7.78 -2.05
CA LEU A 116 0.43 -7.11 -3.01
C LEU A 116 1.14 -7.06 -4.35
N LEU A 117 0.43 -7.43 -5.42
CA LEU A 117 0.86 -7.26 -6.79
C LEU A 117 0.21 -6.01 -7.37
N GLY A 118 0.88 -5.36 -8.31
CA GLY A 118 0.37 -4.10 -8.84
C GLY A 118 0.69 -3.81 -10.29
N SER A 119 0.15 -2.68 -10.72
CA SER A 119 0.47 -2.04 -11.99
C SER A 119 0.51 -0.52 -11.83
N LEU A 120 1.37 0.14 -12.61
CA LEU A 120 1.50 1.59 -12.63
C LEU A 120 1.10 2.12 -14.01
N ASN A 121 -0.08 2.75 -14.07
CA ASN A 121 -0.65 3.30 -15.28
C ASN A 121 -0.43 4.80 -15.34
N LYS A 122 -0.03 5.32 -16.51
CA LYS A 122 0.06 6.76 -16.74
C LYS A 122 -1.30 7.28 -17.19
N ILE A 123 -1.82 8.26 -16.46
CA ILE A 123 -3.06 8.96 -16.79
C ILE A 123 -2.70 10.29 -17.44
N ILE A 124 -3.27 10.55 -18.61
CA ILE A 124 -3.13 11.82 -19.33
C ILE A 124 -4.50 12.47 -19.37
N GLY A 125 -4.64 13.57 -18.63
CA GLY A 125 -5.84 14.39 -18.64
C GLY A 125 -6.08 15.00 -20.02
N LYS A 126 -7.35 15.09 -20.42
CA LYS A 126 -7.73 15.67 -21.72
C LYS A 126 -7.99 17.17 -21.61
N LYS A 127 -8.37 17.64 -20.43
CA LYS A 127 -8.60 19.06 -20.09
C LYS A 127 -7.61 19.53 -19.03
N VAL A 128 -7.43 20.85 -18.91
CA VAL A 128 -6.55 21.47 -17.89
C VAL A 128 -6.94 21.14 -16.45
N THR A 129 -8.22 20.81 -16.20
CA THR A 129 -8.72 20.40 -14.88
C THR A 129 -8.55 18.91 -14.62
N ASP A 130 -8.23 18.12 -15.64
CA ASP A 130 -8.14 16.67 -15.51
C ASP A 130 -6.81 16.30 -14.82
N TYR A 131 -6.89 15.31 -13.94
CA TYR A 131 -5.70 14.72 -13.36
C TYR A 131 -4.78 14.14 -14.45
N SER A 132 -3.51 14.53 -14.40
CA SER A 132 -2.44 13.96 -15.21
C SER A 132 -1.32 13.50 -14.31
N GLY A 133 -0.99 12.21 -14.33
CA GLY A 133 0.01 11.63 -13.45
C GLY A 133 0.06 10.12 -13.55
N TYR A 134 0.29 9.46 -12.41
CA TYR A 134 0.31 8.00 -12.35
C TYR A 134 -0.77 7.49 -11.41
N GLU A 135 -1.33 6.34 -11.74
CA GLU A 135 -2.23 5.60 -10.86
C GLU A 135 -1.58 4.23 -10.59
N LEU A 136 -1.28 3.99 -9.32
CA LEU A 136 -0.76 2.74 -8.82
C LEU A 136 -1.93 1.90 -8.30
N GLN A 137 -2.16 0.75 -8.92
CA GLN A 137 -3.17 -0.20 -8.50
C GLN A 137 -2.46 -1.34 -7.78
N LEU A 138 -2.89 -1.67 -6.56
CA LEU A 138 -2.35 -2.78 -5.77
C LEU A 138 -3.47 -3.71 -5.34
N SER A 139 -3.24 -5.02 -5.43
CA SER A 139 -4.18 -6.03 -4.96
C SER A 139 -3.48 -7.31 -4.53
N GLY A 140 -4.13 -8.08 -3.67
CA GLY A 140 -3.61 -9.35 -3.20
C GLY A 140 -4.59 -10.05 -2.28
N THR A 141 -4.24 -11.24 -1.83
CA THR A 141 -4.99 -11.99 -0.83
C THR A 141 -4.05 -12.42 0.29
N SER A 142 -4.52 -12.41 1.54
CA SER A 142 -3.74 -12.88 2.69
C SER A 142 -4.64 -13.63 3.68
N ILE A 143 -4.02 -14.48 4.50
CA ILE A 143 -4.67 -15.07 5.68
C ILE A 143 -4.74 -14.09 6.86
N TYR A 144 -3.98 -12.99 6.80
CA TYR A 144 -4.01 -11.93 7.79
C TYR A 144 -4.95 -10.81 7.36
N PRO A 145 -5.65 -10.14 8.30
CA PRO A 145 -6.31 -8.86 8.05
C PRO A 145 -5.26 -7.73 7.96
N ILE A 146 -5.73 -6.48 7.90
CA ILE A 146 -4.86 -5.31 8.11
C ILE A 146 -4.07 -5.44 9.42
N LEU A 147 -2.77 -5.21 9.36
CA LEU A 147 -1.86 -5.32 10.51
C LEU A 147 -1.45 -3.94 11.00
N GLN A 148 -1.28 -3.76 12.30
CA GLN A 148 -0.64 -2.57 12.87
C GLN A 148 0.87 -2.62 12.62
N TYR A 149 1.48 -1.45 12.48
CA TYR A 149 2.94 -1.32 12.40
C TYR A 149 3.47 -0.48 13.57
N TYR A 150 4.47 -1.03 14.24
CA TYR A 150 5.28 -0.29 15.20
C TYR A 150 6.73 -0.36 14.74
N ASN A 151 7.36 0.80 14.59
CA ASN A 151 8.80 0.86 14.40
C ASN A 151 9.45 0.52 15.75
N LEU A 152 10.12 -0.63 15.81
CA LEU A 152 10.83 -1.09 17.02
C LEU A 152 12.15 -0.32 17.19
#